data_AF-A0A954DJF2-F1
#
_entry.id   AF-A0A954DJF2-F1
#
_cell.length_a   1.000
_cell.length_b   1.000
_cell.length_c   1.000
_cell.angle_alpha   90.00
_cell.angle_beta   90.00
_cell.angle_gamma   90.00
#
_symmetry.space_group_name_H-M   'P 1'
#
loop_
_entity.id
_entity.type
_entity.pdbx_description
1 polymer ?
#
loop_
_entity_poly.entity_id
_entity_poly.type
_entity_poly.pdbx_seq_one_letter_code
_entity_poly.pdbx_strand_id
1 'polypeptide(L)'
;MEQVLAPRFEFKPKNPDSGPTPGFTYGEDGYDPDRCNVGVNEQTGAYQIEIKGLAEPKSKEAARICQEDLNEVIAAFVQDKPTIERGLFDDELVPEELTQVRMGKIIKDRYPELDAEDQEAVRQHAIAALNLTQQAKRIVTEDEGDGSPNTALIDGVRRFAMDVRELDIDLIDRINPFGEAYAILAKTMSEDSLKQVAAAISAKRTILTPDEAKDMAVRAVQFKKE
;
A
#
# COMPACT_ATOMS: atom_id res chain seq x y z
N MET A 1 13.74 17.75 -18.98
CA MET A 1 12.83 17.22 -17.96
C MET A 1 12.97 15.71 -18.02
N GLU A 2 13.79 15.12 -17.15
CA GLU A 2 13.73 13.68 -16.94
C GLU A 2 12.33 13.37 -16.43
N GLN A 3 11.56 12.64 -17.23
CA GLN A 3 10.34 12.03 -16.75
C GLN A 3 10.78 11.06 -15.65
N VAL A 4 10.55 11.43 -14.40
CA VAL A 4 10.66 10.50 -13.27
C VAL A 4 9.52 9.50 -13.48
N LEU A 5 9.79 8.44 -14.25
CA LEU A 5 8.87 7.32 -14.35
C LEU A 5 8.73 6.76 -12.93
N ALA A 6 7.50 6.75 -12.41
CA ALA A 6 7.22 6.03 -11.17
C ALA A 6 7.70 4.57 -11.33
N PRO A 7 8.36 4.00 -10.32
CA PRO A 7 8.84 2.63 -10.39
C PRO A 7 7.66 1.70 -10.69
N ARG A 8 7.84 0.82 -11.67
CA ARG A 8 6.83 -0.17 -12.02
C ARG A 8 6.95 -1.34 -11.04
N PHE A 9 5.99 -1.46 -10.14
CA PHE A 9 5.92 -2.58 -9.21
C PHE A 9 5.17 -3.76 -9.82
N GLU A 10 5.74 -4.96 -9.67
CA GLU A 10 5.16 -6.25 -10.00
C GLU A 10 5.04 -7.06 -8.72
N PHE A 11 3.84 -7.11 -8.14
CA PHE A 11 3.61 -7.90 -6.94
C PHE A 11 3.38 -9.36 -7.30
N LYS A 12 3.97 -10.25 -6.50
CA LYS A 12 3.76 -11.70 -6.62
C LYS A 12 3.46 -12.32 -5.27
N PRO A 13 2.59 -13.34 -5.20
CA PRO A 13 2.42 -14.12 -3.99
C PRO A 13 3.70 -14.89 -3.65
N LYS A 14 4.11 -14.89 -2.38
CA LYS A 14 5.16 -15.77 -1.86
C LYS A 14 4.56 -17.11 -1.44
N ASN A 15 4.99 -18.20 -2.09
CA ASN A 15 4.60 -19.58 -1.82
C ASN A 15 5.84 -20.50 -1.72
N PRO A 16 5.72 -21.73 -1.19
CA PRO A 16 6.82 -22.69 -1.12
C PRO A 16 7.41 -23.06 -2.49
N ASP A 17 6.60 -22.99 -3.55
CA ASP A 17 7.02 -23.27 -4.93
C ASP A 17 7.50 -22.02 -5.68
N SER A 18 7.55 -20.86 -5.02
CA SER A 18 8.08 -19.63 -5.62
C SER A 18 9.58 -19.79 -5.91
N GLY A 19 10.01 -19.20 -7.03
CA GLY A 19 11.40 -19.26 -7.48
C GLY A 19 11.80 -17.99 -8.21
N PRO A 20 13.09 -17.85 -8.56
CA PRO A 20 13.60 -16.68 -9.24
C PRO A 20 12.93 -16.52 -10.61
N THR A 21 12.45 -15.30 -10.89
CA THR A 21 11.90 -14.96 -12.20
C THR A 21 13.04 -14.63 -13.17
N PRO A 22 13.07 -15.22 -14.37
CA PRO A 22 14.06 -14.88 -15.40
C PRO A 22 14.09 -13.38 -15.70
N GLY A 23 15.28 -12.79 -15.76
CA GLY A 23 15.48 -11.36 -16.02
C GLY A 23 15.44 -10.46 -14.80
N PHE A 24 15.23 -11.01 -13.60
CA PHE A 24 15.32 -10.27 -12.33
C PHE A 24 16.58 -10.67 -11.55
N THR A 25 17.22 -9.68 -10.91
CA THR A 25 18.33 -9.87 -9.96
C THR A 25 17.83 -9.62 -8.54
N TYR A 26 18.24 -10.47 -7.59
CA TYR A 26 17.72 -10.47 -6.22
C TYR A 26 18.76 -9.97 -5.20
N GLY A 27 19.64 -9.06 -5.63
CA GLY A 27 20.78 -8.58 -4.84
C GLY A 27 21.96 -9.57 -4.80
N GLU A 28 22.93 -9.28 -3.93
CA GLU A 28 24.21 -10.03 -3.85
C GLU A 28 24.02 -11.46 -3.34
N ASP A 29 23.08 -11.68 -2.41
CA ASP A 29 22.78 -13.00 -1.83
C ASP A 29 21.92 -13.88 -2.76
N GLY A 30 21.38 -13.31 -3.85
CA GLY A 30 20.48 -14.01 -4.75
C GLY A 30 19.08 -14.27 -4.17
N TYR A 31 18.32 -15.15 -4.84
CA TYR A 31 16.96 -15.51 -4.45
C TYR A 31 16.98 -16.41 -3.22
N ASP A 32 16.19 -16.06 -2.21
CA ASP A 32 16.06 -16.83 -0.97
C ASP A 32 14.66 -17.48 -0.89
N PRO A 33 14.56 -18.81 -0.91
CA PRO A 33 13.27 -19.50 -0.87
C PRO A 33 12.51 -19.29 0.44
N ASP A 34 13.19 -18.99 1.55
CA ASP A 34 12.60 -18.95 2.88
C ASP A 34 12.05 -17.57 3.27
N ARG A 35 12.27 -16.53 2.44
CA ARG A 35 11.77 -15.17 2.68
C ARG A 35 11.11 -14.55 1.45
N CYS A 36 10.44 -13.42 1.64
CA CYS A 36 9.95 -12.59 0.54
C CYS A 36 11.14 -11.91 -0.16
N ASN A 37 11.19 -11.97 -1.48
CA ASN A 37 12.27 -11.39 -2.26
C ASN A 37 11.83 -10.12 -3.00
N VAL A 38 12.81 -9.23 -3.24
CA VAL A 38 12.68 -8.14 -4.20
C VAL A 38 13.64 -8.37 -5.34
N GLY A 39 13.08 -8.57 -6.53
CA GLY A 39 13.81 -8.66 -7.78
C GLY A 39 13.84 -7.31 -8.48
N VAL A 40 14.97 -6.95 -9.08
CA VAL A 40 15.08 -5.79 -9.95
C VAL A 40 15.39 -6.25 -11.38
N ASN A 41 14.60 -5.79 -12.34
CA ASN A 41 14.93 -5.94 -13.75
C ASN A 41 15.64 -4.67 -14.23
N GLU A 42 16.96 -4.72 -14.36
CA GLU A 42 17.78 -3.56 -14.75
C GLU A 42 17.48 -3.06 -16.17
N GLN A 43 16.94 -3.91 -17.06
CA GLN A 43 16.62 -3.53 -18.44
C GLN A 43 15.33 -2.72 -18.52
N THR A 44 14.34 -3.06 -17.69
CA THR A 44 13.02 -2.42 -17.72
C THR A 44 12.80 -1.43 -16.57
N GLY A 45 13.64 -1.46 -15.54
CA GLY A 45 13.44 -0.73 -14.29
C GLY A 45 12.27 -1.26 -13.44
N ALA A 46 11.76 -2.46 -13.73
CA ALA A 46 10.66 -3.06 -12.98
C ALA A 46 11.14 -3.69 -11.68
N TYR A 47 10.34 -3.54 -10.63
CA TYR A 47 10.56 -4.12 -9.31
C TYR A 47 9.57 -5.25 -9.09
N GLN A 48 10.05 -6.46 -8.94
CA GLN A 48 9.21 -7.58 -8.53
C GLN A 48 9.30 -7.75 -7.03
N ILE A 49 8.16 -7.73 -6.34
CA ILE A 49 8.11 -7.81 -4.89
C ILE A 49 7.22 -8.99 -4.51
N GLU A 50 7.80 -9.97 -3.82
CA GLU A 50 7.04 -11.07 -3.25
C GLU A 50 6.36 -10.64 -1.95
N ILE A 51 5.09 -10.98 -1.80
CA ILE A 51 4.28 -10.68 -0.60
C ILE A 51 3.57 -11.97 -0.17
N LYS A 52 3.72 -12.33 1.10
CA LYS A 52 3.02 -13.46 1.71
C LYS A 52 1.53 -13.13 1.89
N GLY A 53 0.67 -14.11 1.60
CA GLY A 53 -0.78 -13.94 1.73
C GLY A 53 -1.45 -13.11 0.61
N LEU A 54 -0.67 -12.59 -0.34
CA LEU A 54 -1.19 -11.80 -1.45
C LEU A 54 -2.12 -12.63 -2.33
N ALA A 55 -3.34 -12.13 -2.55
CA ALA A 55 -4.32 -12.71 -3.42
C ALA A 55 -3.94 -12.48 -4.89
N GLU A 56 -3.87 -13.56 -5.66
CA GLU A 56 -3.59 -13.50 -7.10
C GLU A 56 -4.88 -13.22 -7.88
N PRO A 57 -4.89 -12.23 -8.81
CA PRO A 57 -6.05 -11.97 -9.64
C PRO A 57 -6.35 -13.17 -10.53
N LYS A 58 -7.60 -13.63 -10.52
CA LYS A 58 -8.07 -14.82 -11.24
C LYS A 58 -8.60 -14.47 -12.63
N SER A 59 -9.25 -13.32 -12.78
CA SER A 59 -9.71 -12.86 -14.09
C SER A 59 -8.64 -12.06 -14.83
N LYS A 60 -8.77 -12.06 -16.16
CA LYS A 60 -7.95 -11.19 -17.03
C LYS A 60 -8.17 -9.72 -16.72
N GLU A 61 -9.37 -9.35 -16.32
CA GLU A 61 -9.71 -7.96 -16.02
C GLU A 61 -9.04 -7.50 -14.72
N ALA A 62 -9.12 -8.30 -13.65
CA ALA A 62 -8.41 -8.01 -12.41
C ALA A 62 -6.89 -7.94 -12.61
N ALA A 63 -6.32 -8.85 -13.40
CA ALA A 63 -4.90 -8.82 -13.74
C ALA A 63 -4.52 -7.56 -14.52
N ARG A 64 -5.35 -7.13 -15.47
CA ARG A 64 -5.17 -5.87 -16.21
C ARG A 64 -5.22 -4.67 -15.27
N ILE A 65 -6.20 -4.63 -14.37
CA ILE A 65 -6.36 -3.54 -13.38
C ILE A 65 -5.12 -3.46 -12.48
N CYS A 66 -4.63 -4.59 -11.95
CA CYS A 66 -3.41 -4.62 -11.14
C CYS A 66 -2.17 -4.10 -11.88
N GLN A 67 -2.11 -4.25 -13.20
CA GLN A 67 -0.92 -3.89 -14.01
C GLN A 67 -1.00 -2.48 -14.61
N GLU A 68 -2.19 -2.03 -15.00
CA GLU A 68 -2.38 -0.84 -15.83
C GLU A 68 -3.18 0.25 -15.10
N ASP A 69 -4.22 -0.13 -14.36
CA ASP A 69 -5.19 0.82 -13.78
C ASP A 69 -5.00 1.04 -12.27
N LEU A 70 -4.02 0.38 -11.64
CA LEU A 70 -3.81 0.43 -10.20
C LEU A 70 -3.62 1.87 -9.69
N ASN A 71 -2.99 2.72 -10.51
CA ASN A 71 -2.82 4.14 -10.22
C ASN A 71 -4.15 4.90 -10.14
N GLU A 72 -5.18 4.48 -10.88
CA GLU A 72 -6.51 5.10 -10.79
C GLU A 72 -7.22 4.72 -9.49
N VAL A 73 -7.07 3.47 -9.03
CA VAL A 73 -7.59 3.02 -7.73
C VAL A 73 -6.94 3.83 -6.61
N ILE A 74 -5.60 3.92 -6.64
CA ILE A 74 -4.84 4.72 -5.67
C ILE A 74 -5.26 6.18 -5.74
N ALA A 75 -5.40 6.75 -6.94
CA ALA A 75 -5.84 8.14 -7.13
C ALA A 75 -7.22 8.39 -6.51
N ALA A 76 -8.18 7.50 -6.73
CA ALA A 76 -9.51 7.60 -6.12
C ALA A 76 -9.42 7.53 -4.58
N PHE A 77 -8.58 6.66 -4.03
CA PHE A 77 -8.36 6.53 -2.60
C PHE A 77 -7.73 7.78 -1.97
N VAL A 78 -6.67 8.33 -2.57
CA VAL A 78 -6.01 9.54 -2.05
C VAL A 78 -6.78 10.83 -2.33
N GLN A 79 -7.87 10.78 -3.11
CA GLN A 79 -8.80 11.89 -3.33
C GLN A 79 -10.05 11.80 -2.46
N ASP A 80 -10.30 10.66 -1.80
CA ASP A 80 -11.45 10.47 -0.92
C ASP A 80 -11.28 11.28 0.37
N LYS A 81 -11.99 12.41 0.46
CA LYS A 81 -11.87 13.35 1.60
C LYS A 81 -12.08 12.66 2.96
N PRO A 82 -13.10 11.82 3.18
CA PRO A 82 -13.26 11.10 4.44
C PRO A 82 -12.04 10.24 4.80
N THR A 83 -11.46 9.54 3.81
CA THR A 83 -10.26 8.72 4.01
C THR A 83 -9.06 9.58 4.38
N ILE A 84 -8.83 10.69 3.69
CA ILE A 84 -7.72 11.62 3.98
C ILE A 84 -7.87 12.25 5.37
N GLU A 85 -9.05 12.79 5.68
CA GLU A 85 -9.32 13.48 6.95
C GLU A 85 -9.05 12.55 8.14
N ARG A 86 -9.56 11.31 8.07
CA ARG A 86 -9.33 10.32 9.13
C ARG A 86 -7.90 9.84 9.16
N GLY A 87 -7.33 9.48 8.00
CA GLY A 87 -5.95 9.00 7.91
C GLY A 87 -4.91 9.99 8.45
N LEU A 88 -5.18 11.29 8.37
CA LEU A 88 -4.28 12.32 8.87
C LEU A 88 -4.51 12.71 10.32
N PHE A 89 -5.74 12.66 10.84
CA PHE A 89 -6.07 13.37 12.08
C PHE A 89 -6.93 12.58 13.08
N ASP A 90 -7.32 11.35 12.76
CA ASP A 90 -8.07 10.47 13.67
C ASP A 90 -7.11 9.54 14.40
N ASP A 91 -6.71 9.92 15.62
CA ASP A 91 -5.75 9.15 16.44
C ASP A 91 -6.30 7.79 16.89
N GLU A 92 -7.61 7.59 16.86
CA GLU A 92 -8.28 6.33 17.22
C GLU A 92 -8.53 5.43 15.99
N LEU A 93 -8.08 5.86 14.81
CA LEU A 93 -8.26 5.13 13.57
C LEU A 93 -7.50 3.81 13.57
N VAL A 94 -8.23 2.73 13.33
CA VAL A 94 -7.64 1.44 12.96
C VAL A 94 -7.28 1.48 11.46
N PRO A 95 -6.00 1.29 11.06
CA PRO A 95 -5.57 1.40 9.67
C PRO A 95 -6.38 0.56 8.69
N GLU A 96 -6.82 -0.62 9.13
CA GLU A 96 -7.63 -1.55 8.34
C GLU A 96 -9.02 -1.01 7.97
N GLU A 97 -9.52 0.01 8.66
CA GLU A 97 -10.72 0.74 8.21
C GLU A 97 -10.46 1.50 6.91
N LEU A 98 -9.24 2.01 6.72
CA LEU A 98 -8.88 2.64 5.45
C LEU A 98 -8.46 1.59 4.43
N THR A 99 -7.48 0.76 4.77
CA THR A 99 -6.81 -0.13 3.83
C THR A 99 -7.71 -1.24 3.32
N GLN A 100 -8.65 -1.73 4.15
CA GLN A 100 -9.57 -2.78 3.74
C GLN A 100 -10.98 -2.24 3.45
N VAL A 101 -11.58 -1.51 4.39
CA VAL A 101 -13.00 -1.11 4.25
C VAL A 101 -13.16 0.02 3.22
N ARG A 102 -12.45 1.14 3.38
CA ARG A 102 -12.55 2.26 2.43
C ARG A 102 -12.03 1.89 1.05
N MET A 103 -10.84 1.28 0.96
CA MET A 103 -10.28 0.84 -0.32
C MET A 103 -11.19 -0.20 -1.01
N GLY A 104 -11.70 -1.19 -0.28
CA GLY A 104 -12.60 -2.21 -0.82
C GLY A 104 -13.90 -1.59 -1.37
N LYS A 105 -14.46 -0.60 -0.68
CA LYS A 105 -15.62 0.15 -1.18
C LYS A 105 -15.33 0.88 -2.49
N ILE A 106 -14.19 1.58 -2.58
CA ILE A 106 -13.78 2.29 -3.81
C ILE A 106 -13.65 1.32 -4.98
N ILE A 107 -13.06 0.14 -4.74
CA ILE A 107 -12.88 -0.89 -5.77
C ILE A 107 -14.23 -1.45 -6.19
N LYS A 108 -15.11 -1.76 -5.24
CA LYS A 108 -16.47 -2.25 -5.53
C LYS A 108 -17.30 -1.24 -6.31
N ASP A 109 -17.16 0.04 -6.00
CA ASP A 109 -17.88 1.12 -6.71
C ASP A 109 -17.32 1.33 -8.12
N ARG A 110 -16.01 1.14 -8.33
CA ARG A 110 -15.35 1.30 -9.64
C ARG A 110 -15.47 0.09 -10.55
N TYR A 111 -15.37 -1.11 -9.98
CA TYR A 111 -15.33 -2.39 -10.69
C TYR A 111 -16.39 -3.36 -10.12
N PRO A 112 -17.69 -3.00 -10.18
CA PRO A 112 -18.78 -3.80 -9.64
C PRO A 112 -18.94 -5.16 -10.35
N GLU A 113 -18.38 -5.32 -11.55
CA GLU A 113 -18.39 -6.54 -12.34
C GLU A 113 -17.39 -7.59 -11.89
N LEU A 114 -16.36 -7.20 -11.13
CA LEU A 114 -15.41 -8.15 -10.56
C LEU A 114 -16.07 -8.96 -9.44
N ASP A 115 -15.69 -10.23 -9.33
CA ASP A 115 -16.08 -11.03 -8.17
C ASP A 115 -15.31 -10.61 -6.90
N ALA A 116 -15.75 -11.12 -5.76
CA ALA A 116 -15.18 -10.73 -4.46
C ALA A 116 -13.69 -11.10 -4.31
N GLU A 117 -13.23 -12.17 -4.96
CA GLU A 117 -11.83 -12.60 -4.86
C GLU A 117 -10.93 -11.69 -5.69
N ASP A 118 -11.38 -11.31 -6.89
CA ASP A 118 -10.69 -10.36 -7.75
C ASP A 118 -10.70 -8.94 -7.19
N GLN A 119 -11.81 -8.51 -6.57
CA GLN A 119 -11.87 -7.23 -5.86
C GLN A 119 -10.84 -7.18 -4.72
N GLU A 120 -10.69 -8.27 -3.98
CA GLU A 120 -9.70 -8.37 -2.91
C GLU A 120 -8.27 -8.39 -3.46
N ALA A 121 -8.01 -9.10 -4.56
CA ALA A 121 -6.70 -9.07 -5.22
C ALA A 121 -6.32 -7.65 -5.63
N VAL A 122 -7.20 -6.91 -6.31
CA VAL A 122 -6.97 -5.51 -6.71
C VAL A 122 -6.71 -4.63 -5.49
N ARG A 123 -7.46 -4.83 -4.40
CA ARG A 123 -7.32 -4.07 -3.15
C ARG A 123 -5.95 -4.25 -2.53
N GLN A 124 -5.51 -5.49 -2.38
CA GLN A 124 -4.22 -5.83 -1.80
C GLN A 124 -3.06 -5.29 -2.64
N HIS A 125 -3.17 -5.36 -3.97
CA HIS A 125 -2.17 -4.77 -4.86
C HIS A 125 -2.13 -3.24 -4.73
N ALA A 126 -3.28 -2.59 -4.64
CA ALA A 126 -3.37 -1.13 -4.55
C ALA A 126 -2.75 -0.62 -3.25
N ILE A 127 -3.04 -1.28 -2.11
CA ILE A 127 -2.49 -0.87 -0.83
C ILE A 127 -0.99 -1.20 -0.70
N ALA A 128 -0.53 -2.32 -1.25
CA ALA A 128 0.88 -2.65 -1.32
C ALA A 128 1.66 -1.59 -2.11
N ALA A 129 1.19 -1.25 -3.31
CA ALA A 129 1.76 -0.19 -4.14
C ALA A 129 1.82 1.15 -3.40
N LEU A 130 0.72 1.55 -2.76
CA LEU A 130 0.62 2.80 -2.05
C LEU A 130 1.60 2.85 -0.86
N ASN A 131 1.60 1.85 0.01
CA ASN A 131 2.45 1.83 1.20
C ASN A 131 3.95 1.78 0.83
N LEU A 132 4.32 0.96 -0.16
CA LEU A 132 5.71 0.90 -0.62
C LEU A 132 6.17 2.22 -1.23
N THR A 133 5.33 2.86 -2.03
CA THR A 133 5.63 4.19 -2.60
C THR A 133 5.82 5.24 -1.50
N GLN A 134 4.96 5.21 -0.47
CA GLN A 134 5.03 6.16 0.64
C GLN A 134 6.30 5.98 1.48
N GLN A 135 6.69 4.75 1.78
CA GLN A 135 7.92 4.48 2.52
C GLN A 135 9.17 4.78 1.71
N ALA A 136 9.16 4.49 0.41
CA ALA A 136 10.27 4.84 -0.46
C ALA A 136 10.48 6.37 -0.49
N LYS A 137 9.40 7.16 -0.50
CA LYS A 137 9.47 8.63 -0.36
C LYS A 137 10.00 9.08 1.00
N ARG A 138 9.60 8.41 2.09
CA ARG A 138 10.08 8.72 3.44
C ARG A 138 11.60 8.60 3.52
N ILE A 139 12.16 7.52 2.99
CA ILE A 139 13.62 7.28 3.00
C ILE A 139 14.35 8.37 2.20
N VAL A 140 13.83 8.75 1.03
CA VAL A 140 14.37 9.87 0.24
C VAL A 140 14.30 11.22 0.98
N THR A 141 13.32 11.40 1.86
CA THR A 141 13.11 12.66 2.61
C THR A 141 13.90 12.69 3.93
N GLU A 142 14.21 11.52 4.52
CA GLU A 142 14.96 11.38 5.76
C GLU A 142 16.49 11.26 5.54
N ASP A 143 16.94 10.64 4.44
CA ASP A 143 18.35 10.64 4.02
C ASP A 143 18.62 11.85 3.09
N GLU A 144 19.10 12.97 3.65
CA GLU A 144 19.79 14.04 2.90
C GLU A 144 21.17 13.55 2.38
N GLY A 145 21.22 12.37 1.77
CA GLY A 145 22.42 11.76 1.19
C GLY A 145 22.50 12.02 -0.31
N ASP A 146 23.69 12.37 -0.78
CA ASP A 146 24.12 12.77 -2.15
C ASP A 146 23.93 11.70 -3.26
N GLY A 147 22.82 10.97 -3.24
CA GLY A 147 22.46 9.94 -4.22
C GLY A 147 21.43 10.46 -5.23
N SER A 148 21.52 9.99 -6.48
CA SER A 148 20.53 10.36 -7.51
C SER A 148 19.11 9.96 -7.06
N PRO A 149 18.06 10.76 -7.34
CA PRO A 149 16.70 10.49 -6.89
C PRO A 149 16.18 9.12 -7.36
N ASN A 150 16.69 8.64 -8.50
CA ASN A 150 16.35 7.33 -9.03
C ASN A 150 16.96 6.19 -8.22
N THR A 151 18.16 6.32 -7.64
CA THR A 151 18.83 5.31 -6.78
C THR A 151 18.31 5.31 -5.35
N ALA A 152 17.98 6.47 -4.78
CA ALA A 152 17.47 6.57 -3.41
C ALA A 152 16.09 5.91 -3.24
N LEU A 153 15.27 5.92 -4.29
CA LEU A 153 14.00 5.17 -4.33
C LEU A 153 14.24 3.64 -4.36
N ILE A 154 15.27 3.19 -5.09
CA ILE A 154 15.68 1.77 -5.20
C ILE A 154 16.14 1.28 -3.84
N ASP A 155 17.06 2.03 -3.22
CA ASP A 155 17.61 1.70 -1.92
C ASP A 155 16.54 1.75 -0.84
N GLY A 156 15.55 2.65 -0.97
CA GLY A 156 14.40 2.72 -0.07
C GLY A 156 13.47 1.50 -0.15
N VAL A 157 13.04 1.11 -1.36
CA VAL A 157 12.21 -0.10 -1.56
C VAL A 157 12.98 -1.35 -1.15
N ARG A 158 14.26 -1.44 -1.52
CA ARG A 158 15.13 -2.56 -1.17
C ARG A 158 15.33 -2.65 0.35
N ARG A 159 15.60 -1.54 1.04
CA ARG A 159 15.78 -1.51 2.50
C ARG A 159 14.50 -1.84 3.25
N PHE A 160 13.36 -1.29 2.84
CA PHE A 160 12.08 -1.67 3.46
C PHE A 160 11.80 -3.17 3.30
N ALA A 161 11.99 -3.71 2.10
CA ALA A 161 11.76 -5.13 1.86
C ALA A 161 12.85 -6.05 2.46
N MET A 162 14.06 -5.55 2.70
CA MET A 162 15.15 -6.31 3.33
C MET A 162 15.13 -6.24 4.87
N ASP A 163 14.68 -5.12 5.46
CA ASP A 163 14.54 -4.96 6.91
C ASP A 163 13.32 -5.72 7.44
N VAL A 164 12.30 -5.95 6.60
CA VAL A 164 11.14 -6.78 6.91
C VAL A 164 11.40 -8.21 6.43
N ARG A 165 11.83 -9.09 7.35
CA ARG A 165 12.14 -10.51 7.07
C ARG A 165 11.00 -11.26 6.35
N GLU A 166 9.75 -10.87 6.59
CA GLU A 166 8.56 -11.41 5.91
C GLU A 166 7.60 -10.27 5.57
N LEU A 167 7.55 -9.86 4.30
CA LEU A 167 6.55 -8.91 3.81
C LEU A 167 5.21 -9.63 3.69
N ASP A 168 4.30 -9.32 4.59
CA ASP A 168 2.98 -9.95 4.70
C ASP A 168 1.87 -8.94 4.41
N ILE A 169 0.84 -9.34 3.67
CA ILE A 169 -0.28 -8.46 3.34
C ILE A 169 -1.02 -7.96 4.59
N ASP A 170 -1.12 -8.78 5.64
CA ASP A 170 -1.77 -8.39 6.89
C ASP A 170 -0.95 -7.31 7.62
N LEU A 171 0.37 -7.35 7.48
CA LEU A 171 1.26 -6.29 8.00
C LEU A 171 1.10 -5.00 7.19
N ILE A 172 0.99 -5.09 5.87
CA ILE A 172 0.77 -3.93 4.99
C ILE A 172 -0.56 -3.24 5.33
N ASP A 173 -1.63 -4.02 5.56
CA ASP A 173 -2.95 -3.48 5.88
C ASP A 173 -2.99 -2.72 7.21
N ARG A 174 -2.07 -3.03 8.14
CA ARG A 174 -1.88 -2.32 9.42
C ARG A 174 -1.09 -1.02 9.29
N ILE A 175 -0.63 -0.66 8.10
CA ILE A 175 0.11 0.59 7.89
C ILE A 175 -0.87 1.66 7.42
N ASN A 176 -0.95 2.76 8.17
CA ASN A 176 -1.70 3.93 7.73
C ASN A 176 -0.97 4.61 6.55
N PRO A 177 -1.57 4.64 5.34
CA PRO A 177 -0.90 5.18 4.16
C PRO A 177 -0.73 6.72 4.19
N PHE A 178 -1.39 7.42 5.11
CA PHE A 178 -1.32 8.87 5.27
C PHE A 178 -0.40 9.34 6.40
N GLY A 179 0.23 8.42 7.15
CA GLY A 179 1.10 8.79 8.28
C GLY A 179 2.26 9.72 7.87
N GLU A 180 2.86 9.49 6.69
CA GLU A 180 3.93 10.36 6.17
C GLU A 180 3.44 11.77 5.83
N ALA A 181 2.24 11.88 5.25
CA ALA A 181 1.65 13.18 4.95
C ALA A 181 1.37 13.96 6.25
N TYR A 182 0.97 13.30 7.33
CA TYR A 182 0.88 13.93 8.65
C TYR A 182 2.25 14.39 9.15
N ALA A 183 3.30 13.57 9.03
CA ALA A 183 4.65 13.95 9.47
C ALA A 183 5.18 15.21 8.73
N ILE A 184 4.89 15.34 7.44
CA ILE A 184 5.22 16.54 6.65
C ILE A 184 4.41 17.76 7.12
N LEU A 185 3.10 17.60 7.36
CA LEU A 185 2.25 18.67 7.90
C LEU A 185 2.73 19.10 9.30
N ALA A 186 3.10 18.16 10.15
CA ALA A 186 3.60 18.42 11.50
C ALA A 186 4.92 19.20 11.51
N LYS A 187 5.77 19.04 10.49
CA LYS A 187 7.01 19.82 10.31
C LYS A 187 6.74 21.26 9.83
N THR A 188 5.61 21.51 9.18
CA THR A 188 5.30 22.79 8.52
C THR A 188 4.27 23.65 9.26
N MET A 189 3.48 23.05 10.16
CA MET A 189 2.43 23.71 10.92
C MET A 189 2.76 23.78 12.42
N SER A 190 2.12 24.71 13.15
CA SER A 190 2.22 24.75 14.61
C SER A 190 1.32 23.70 15.27
N GLU A 191 1.71 23.24 16.47
CA GLU A 191 0.95 22.28 17.28
C GLU A 191 -0.51 22.75 17.51
N ASP A 192 -0.72 24.04 17.82
CA ASP A 192 -2.05 24.61 18.01
C ASP A 192 -2.91 24.52 16.74
N SER A 193 -2.31 24.72 15.56
CA SER A 193 -3.03 24.62 14.29
C SER A 193 -3.43 23.16 14.00
N LEU A 194 -2.53 22.21 14.27
CA LEU A 194 -2.81 20.77 14.09
C LEU A 194 -3.92 20.31 15.03
N LYS A 195 -3.89 20.73 16.30
CA LYS A 195 -4.94 20.41 17.29
C LYS A 195 -6.30 20.96 16.89
N GLN A 196 -6.36 22.16 16.32
CA GLN A 196 -7.62 22.74 15.85
C GLN A 196 -8.20 21.96 14.67
N VAL A 197 -7.36 21.54 13.72
CA VAL A 197 -7.79 20.73 12.57
C VAL A 197 -8.25 19.35 13.04
N ALA A 198 -7.49 18.68 13.92
CA ALA A 198 -7.85 17.40 14.50
C ALA A 198 -9.18 17.48 15.25
N ALA A 199 -9.35 18.46 16.13
CA ALA A 199 -10.61 18.66 16.87
C ALA A 199 -11.81 18.89 15.94
N ALA A 200 -11.64 19.63 14.84
CA ALA A 200 -12.69 19.85 13.86
C ALA A 200 -13.06 18.56 13.10
N ILE A 201 -12.08 17.70 12.81
CA ILE A 201 -12.29 16.42 12.13
C ILE A 201 -12.92 15.40 13.07
N SER A 202 -12.41 15.22 14.29
CA SER A 202 -12.99 14.31 15.28
C SER A 202 -14.43 14.70 15.67
N ALA A 203 -14.76 16.00 15.61
CA ALA A 203 -16.12 16.47 15.84
C ALA A 203 -17.09 16.08 14.70
N LYS A 204 -16.60 15.77 13.49
CA LYS A 204 -17.45 15.24 12.41
C LYS A 204 -17.81 13.79 12.72
N ARG A 205 -19.01 13.58 13.28
CA ARG A 205 -19.60 12.24 13.37
C ARG A 205 -19.75 11.64 11.98
N THR A 206 -18.99 10.58 11.71
CA THR A 206 -19.14 9.80 10.49
C THR A 206 -20.40 8.95 10.59
N ILE A 207 -21.20 8.93 9.53
CA ILE A 207 -22.34 8.02 9.42
C ILE A 207 -21.78 6.67 8.99
N LEU A 208 -21.64 5.73 9.93
CA LEU A 208 -21.37 4.34 9.61
C LEU A 208 -22.61 3.75 8.93
N THR A 209 -22.50 3.41 7.66
CA THR A 209 -23.61 2.78 6.93
C THR A 209 -23.82 1.34 7.43
N PRO A 210 -25.04 0.77 7.30
CA PRO A 210 -25.30 -0.61 7.70
C PRO A 210 -24.39 -1.64 7.00
N ASP A 211 -24.04 -1.41 5.74
CA ASP A 211 -23.14 -2.29 4.98
C ASP A 211 -21.70 -2.22 5.50
N GLU A 212 -21.18 -1.01 5.77
CA GLU A 212 -19.85 -0.84 6.38
C GLU A 212 -19.80 -1.48 7.78
N ALA A 213 -20.86 -1.34 8.58
CA ALA A 213 -20.96 -2.00 9.89
C ALA A 213 -20.94 -3.53 9.78
N LYS A 214 -21.59 -4.08 8.74
CA LYS A 214 -21.63 -5.52 8.50
C LYS A 214 -20.25 -6.05 8.10
N ASP A 215 -19.55 -5.38 7.20
CA ASP A 215 -18.21 -5.78 6.77
C ASP A 215 -17.22 -5.75 7.95
N MET A 216 -17.30 -4.71 8.79
CA MET A 216 -16.53 -4.63 10.03
C MET A 216 -16.86 -5.79 10.99
N ALA A 217 -18.14 -6.14 11.15
CA ALA A 217 -18.55 -7.24 12.02
C ALA A 217 -18.04 -8.60 11.53
N VAL A 218 -18.05 -8.85 10.22
CA VAL A 218 -17.50 -10.09 9.64
C VAL A 218 -16.01 -10.20 9.94
N ARG A 219 -15.26 -9.10 9.81
CA ARG A 219 -13.82 -9.09 10.10
C ARG A 219 -13.51 -9.20 11.58
N ALA A 220 -14.28 -8.56 12.45
CA ALA A 220 -14.13 -8.76 13.90
C ALA A 220 -14.30 -10.25 14.30
N VAL A 221 -15.13 -11.00 13.58
CA VAL A 221 -15.27 -12.44 13.75
C VAL A 221 -14.09 -13.24 13.19
N GLN A 222 -13.50 -12.83 12.07
CA GLN A 222 -12.27 -13.44 11.53
C GLN A 222 -11.09 -13.24 12.48
N PHE A 223 -10.87 -12.00 12.94
CA PHE A 223 -9.82 -11.68 13.91
C PHE A 223 -9.94 -12.48 15.22
N LYS A 224 -11.16 -12.77 15.68
CA LYS A 224 -11.38 -13.62 16.87
C LYS A 224 -11.01 -15.09 16.64
N LYS A 225 -11.00 -15.56 15.40
CA LYS A 225 -10.72 -16.95 15.03
C LYS A 225 -9.24 -17.19 14.76
N GLU A 226 -8.49 -16.13 14.47
CA GLU A 226 -7.03 -16.09 14.45
C GLU A 226 -6.46 -16.14 15.88
#